data_AF-A0A2R6D7V8-F1
#
_entry.id   AF-A0A2R6D7V8-F1
#
_cell.length_a   1.000
_cell.length_b   1.000
_cell.length_c   1.000
_cell.angle_alpha   90.00
_cell.angle_beta   90.00
_cell.angle_gamma   90.00
#
_symmetry.space_group_name_H-M   'P 1'
#
loop_
_entity.id
_entity.type
_entity.pdbx_description
1 polymer ?
#
loop_
_entity_poly.entity_id
_entity_poly.type
_entity_poly.pdbx_seq_one_letter_code
_entity_poly.pdbx_strand_id
1 'polypeptide(L)'
;MLFDRANEQGAALGVGIETALCGDRSPLASVPSRRVDDVARLFVDAARAGQPAGPSLVAAGEYLGALARLETETRRSIRHATGTMGNTAVLFGPLVGGVTVALAGRVGGSKLGEAIPQTGLALAVGVYVLLLAVVLTALATGLARGFDRSVVGYRVGLALLAATATYLAAIVAGGLLV
;
A
#
# COMPACT_ATOMS: atom_id res chain seq x y z
N MET A 1 16.06 21.39 -10.28
CA MET A 1 15.19 22.41 -10.89
C MET A 1 15.01 23.69 -10.05
N LEU A 2 14.36 23.68 -8.88
CA LEU A 2 14.20 24.94 -8.11
C LEU A 2 15.54 25.46 -7.53
N PHE A 3 16.36 24.57 -6.99
CA PHE A 3 17.72 24.92 -6.52
C PHE A 3 18.64 25.33 -7.67
N ASP A 4 18.55 24.70 -8.85
CA ASP A 4 19.30 25.14 -10.04
C ASP A 4 18.92 26.55 -10.46
N ARG A 5 17.60 26.85 -10.52
CA ARG A 5 17.13 28.21 -10.85
C ARG A 5 17.59 29.24 -9.82
N ALA A 6 17.59 28.89 -8.53
CA ALA A 6 18.06 29.78 -7.48
C ALA A 6 19.57 30.06 -7.65
N ASN A 7 20.35 29.04 -8.01
CA ASN A 7 21.77 29.19 -8.29
C ASN A 7 22.04 30.02 -9.56
N GLU A 8 21.34 29.74 -10.66
CA GLU A 8 21.42 30.50 -11.91
C GLU A 8 21.05 31.98 -11.69
N GLN A 9 19.96 32.24 -10.97
CA GLN A 9 19.52 33.58 -10.63
C GLN A 9 20.50 34.30 -9.69
N GLY A 10 21.07 33.57 -8.72
CA GLY A 10 22.12 34.08 -7.84
C GLY A 10 23.37 34.52 -8.60
N ALA A 11 23.84 33.67 -9.51
CA ALA A 11 24.99 33.95 -10.38
C ALA A 11 24.72 35.12 -11.34
N ALA A 12 23.54 35.17 -11.95
CA ALA A 12 23.16 36.23 -12.89
C ALA A 12 22.99 37.60 -12.20
N LEU A 13 22.54 37.62 -10.95
CA LEU A 13 22.31 38.85 -10.18
C LEU A 13 23.48 39.24 -9.25
N GLY A 14 24.52 38.39 -9.15
CA GLY A 14 25.66 38.61 -8.26
C GLY A 14 25.30 38.63 -6.78
N VAL A 15 24.24 37.94 -6.38
CA VAL A 15 23.76 37.91 -4.98
C VAL A 15 24.24 36.67 -4.24
N GLY A 16 24.46 36.81 -2.93
CA GLY A 16 24.86 35.70 -2.07
C GLY A 16 23.80 34.60 -1.97
N ILE A 17 24.24 33.41 -1.52
CA ILE A 17 23.41 32.19 -1.44
C ILE A 17 22.16 32.38 -0.56
N GLU A 18 22.25 33.21 0.48
CA GLU A 18 21.13 33.57 1.35
C GLU A 18 20.03 34.31 0.58
N THR A 19 20.39 35.36 -0.17
CA THR A 19 19.43 36.11 -0.99
C THR A 19 18.87 35.24 -2.12
N ALA A 20 19.69 34.37 -2.69
CA ALA A 20 19.28 33.46 -3.76
C ALA A 20 18.28 32.39 -3.28
N LEU A 21 18.46 31.84 -2.08
CA LEU A 21 17.65 30.73 -1.54
C LEU A 21 16.50 31.18 -0.62
N CYS A 22 16.69 32.24 0.17
CA CYS A 22 15.75 32.69 1.19
C CYS A 22 15.18 34.09 0.93
N GLY A 23 15.64 34.79 -0.11
CA GLY A 23 15.15 36.13 -0.44
C GLY A 23 13.71 36.13 -0.99
N ASP A 24 13.05 37.29 -0.91
CA ASP A 24 11.66 37.48 -1.35
C ASP A 24 11.39 37.10 -2.82
N ARG A 25 12.44 37.16 -3.66
CA ARG A 25 12.40 36.79 -5.09
C ARG A 25 13.03 35.43 -5.38
N SER A 26 13.25 34.60 -4.37
CA SER A 26 13.80 33.26 -4.53
C SER A 26 12.78 32.35 -5.24
N PRO A 27 13.23 31.48 -6.16
CA PRO A 27 12.38 30.41 -6.71
C PRO A 27 11.76 29.52 -5.63
N LEU A 28 12.41 29.39 -4.47
CA LEU A 28 11.90 28.60 -3.34
C LEU A 28 10.72 29.27 -2.61
N ALA A 29 10.59 30.59 -2.68
CA ALA A 29 9.45 31.33 -2.12
C ALA A 29 8.12 30.96 -2.80
N SER A 30 8.17 30.36 -4.00
CA SER A 30 6.98 29.84 -4.69
C SER A 30 6.39 28.57 -4.05
N VAL A 31 7.11 27.92 -3.14
CA VAL A 31 6.67 26.69 -2.46
C VAL A 31 6.28 27.03 -1.02
N PRO A 32 4.98 27.04 -0.67
CA PRO A 32 4.50 27.43 0.67
C PRO A 32 4.68 26.27 1.67
N SER A 33 5.91 25.82 1.88
CA SER A 33 6.25 24.70 2.78
C SER A 33 7.29 25.14 3.80
N ARG A 34 6.92 25.10 5.08
CA ARG A 34 7.85 25.37 6.20
C ARG A 34 9.12 24.52 6.11
N ARG A 35 8.98 23.24 5.74
CA ARG A 35 10.15 22.35 5.58
C ARG A 35 11.10 22.82 4.49
N VAL A 36 10.59 23.39 3.40
CA VAL A 36 11.44 23.88 2.30
C VAL A 36 12.21 25.11 2.74
N ASP A 37 11.56 26.02 3.48
CA ASP A 37 12.21 27.18 4.09
C ASP A 37 13.27 26.77 5.14
N ASP A 38 12.92 25.85 6.05
CA ASP A 38 13.84 25.33 7.07
C ASP A 38 15.09 24.69 6.44
N VAL A 39 14.90 23.87 5.39
CA VAL A 39 16.01 23.25 4.66
C VAL A 39 16.84 24.30 3.92
N ALA A 40 16.22 25.30 3.29
CA ALA A 40 16.93 26.37 2.61
C ALA A 40 17.83 27.16 3.58
N ARG A 41 17.33 27.47 4.77
CA ARG A 41 18.11 28.12 5.84
C ARG A 41 19.24 27.25 6.35
N LEU A 42 19.00 25.96 6.54
CA LEU A 42 20.05 24.99 6.91
C LEU A 42 21.18 24.96 5.87
N PHE A 43 20.86 25.03 4.57
CA PHE A 43 21.85 25.13 3.49
C PHE A 43 22.63 26.45 3.54
N VAL A 44 21.98 27.56 3.84
CA VAL A 44 22.64 28.87 4.03
C VAL A 44 23.61 28.83 5.20
N ASP A 45 23.21 28.27 6.33
CA ASP A 45 24.05 28.14 7.53
C ASP A 45 25.26 27.23 7.26
N ALA A 46 25.05 26.11 6.58
CA ALA A 46 26.11 25.21 6.15
C ALA A 46 27.07 25.87 5.13
N ALA A 47 26.54 26.69 4.21
CA ALA A 47 27.37 27.45 3.27
C ALA A 47 28.23 28.52 3.98
N ARG A 48 27.69 29.19 5.00
CA ARG A 48 28.42 30.15 5.84
C ARG A 48 29.52 29.48 6.67
N ALA A 49 29.29 28.24 7.13
CA ALA A 49 30.30 27.47 7.86
C ALA A 49 31.52 27.10 6.99
N GLY A 50 31.39 27.12 5.67
CA GLY A 50 32.50 26.86 4.75
C GLY A 50 32.97 25.41 4.73
N GLN A 51 34.23 25.17 4.39
CA GLN A 51 34.77 23.81 4.34
C GLN A 51 34.92 23.25 5.78
N PRO A 52 34.39 22.05 6.10
CA PRO A 52 34.06 20.92 5.21
C PRO A 52 32.55 20.65 5.01
N ALA A 53 31.67 21.63 5.20
CA ALA A 53 30.22 21.41 5.17
C ALA A 53 29.70 20.90 3.80
N GLY A 54 30.31 21.33 2.70
CA GLY A 54 29.92 20.93 1.34
C GLY A 54 29.92 19.41 1.12
N PRO A 55 31.05 18.70 1.29
CA PRO A 55 31.11 17.24 1.21
C PRO A 55 30.10 16.51 2.12
N SER A 56 29.88 17.00 3.35
CA SER A 56 28.91 16.40 4.28
C SER A 56 27.47 16.57 3.81
N LEU A 57 27.13 17.72 3.21
CA LEU A 57 25.80 17.96 2.62
C LEU A 57 25.55 17.07 1.40
N VAL A 58 26.56 16.85 0.55
CA VAL A 58 26.45 15.94 -0.59
C VAL A 58 26.19 14.51 -0.11
N ALA A 59 26.98 14.03 0.87
CA ALA A 59 26.78 12.70 1.45
C ALA A 59 25.38 12.56 2.09
N ALA A 60 24.91 13.56 2.84
CA ALA A 60 23.56 13.58 3.39
C ALA A 60 22.48 13.52 2.29
N GLY A 61 22.67 14.27 1.20
CA GLY A 61 21.79 14.23 0.03
C GLY A 61 21.74 12.85 -0.64
N GLU A 62 22.88 12.17 -0.76
CA GLU A 62 22.96 10.80 -1.27
C GLU A 62 22.20 9.82 -0.38
N TYR A 63 22.33 9.92 0.95
CA TYR A 63 21.58 9.08 1.88
C TYR A 63 20.08 9.33 1.81
N LEU A 64 19.64 10.59 1.76
CA LEU A 64 18.23 10.94 1.59
C LEU A 64 17.69 10.45 0.24
N GLY A 65 18.48 10.52 -0.82
CA GLY A 65 18.17 9.96 -2.13
C GLY A 65 18.02 8.44 -2.10
N ALA A 66 18.92 7.74 -1.39
CA ALA A 66 18.84 6.30 -1.18
C ALA A 66 17.59 5.91 -0.37
N LEU A 67 17.28 6.63 0.71
CA LEU A 67 16.07 6.44 1.52
C LEU A 67 14.80 6.64 0.71
N ALA A 68 14.72 7.69 -0.11
CA ALA A 68 13.55 7.96 -0.95
C ALA A 68 13.32 6.86 -2.00
N ARG A 69 14.40 6.30 -2.57
CA ARG A 69 14.33 5.15 -3.48
C ARG A 69 13.83 3.91 -2.74
N LEU A 70 14.38 3.61 -1.56
CA LEU A 70 13.97 2.47 -0.73
C LEU A 70 12.51 2.57 -0.29
N GLU A 71 12.05 3.77 0.10
CA GLU A 71 10.65 4.01 0.45
C GLU A 71 9.73 3.70 -0.74
N THR A 72 10.10 4.19 -1.93
CA THR A 72 9.32 3.97 -3.16
C THR A 72 9.23 2.48 -3.50
N GLU A 73 10.35 1.76 -3.40
CA GLU A 73 10.40 0.32 -3.63
C GLU A 73 9.58 -0.46 -2.60
N THR A 74 9.75 -0.15 -1.32
CA THR A 74 9.00 -0.78 -0.22
C THR A 74 7.50 -0.56 -0.38
N ARG A 75 7.10 0.67 -0.71
CA ARG A 75 5.70 1.01 -0.94
C ARG A 75 5.12 0.28 -2.15
N ARG A 76 5.93 0.09 -3.20
CA ARG A 76 5.55 -0.73 -4.38
C ARG A 76 5.34 -2.19 -3.97
N SER A 77 6.26 -2.77 -3.22
CA SER A 77 6.20 -4.16 -2.74
C SER A 77 4.98 -4.39 -1.85
N ILE A 78 4.74 -3.53 -0.86
CA ILE A 78 3.56 -3.60 0.01
C ILE A 78 2.28 -3.53 -0.83
N ARG A 79 2.20 -2.61 -1.80
CA ARG A 79 1.03 -2.47 -2.68
C ARG A 79 0.79 -3.73 -3.51
N HIS A 80 1.85 -4.37 -4.00
CA HIS A 80 1.73 -5.64 -4.74
C HIS A 80 1.23 -6.78 -3.84
N ALA A 81 1.87 -7.02 -2.70
CA ALA A 81 1.46 -8.09 -1.77
C ALA A 81 0.02 -7.90 -1.28
N THR A 82 -0.32 -6.67 -0.91
CA THR A 82 -1.67 -6.26 -0.49
C THR A 82 -2.71 -6.46 -1.60
N GLY A 83 -2.37 -6.13 -2.84
CA GLY A 83 -3.26 -6.32 -3.99
C GLY A 83 -3.62 -7.79 -4.18
N THR A 84 -2.64 -8.68 -4.09
CA THR A 84 -2.85 -10.13 -4.17
C THR A 84 -3.70 -10.65 -3.01
N MET A 85 -3.38 -10.25 -1.76
CA MET A 85 -4.18 -10.61 -0.58
C MET A 85 -5.65 -10.20 -0.73
N GLY A 86 -5.91 -8.97 -1.18
CA GLY A 86 -7.27 -8.47 -1.41
C GLY A 86 -8.01 -9.26 -2.50
N ASN A 87 -7.33 -9.60 -3.60
CA ASN A 87 -7.93 -10.40 -4.66
C ASN A 87 -8.25 -11.83 -4.20
N THR A 88 -7.36 -12.44 -3.42
CA THR A 88 -7.57 -13.78 -2.85
C THR A 88 -8.71 -13.78 -1.82
N ALA A 89 -8.78 -12.75 -0.98
CA ALA A 89 -9.83 -12.59 0.01
C ALA A 89 -11.24 -12.57 -0.61
N VAL A 90 -11.36 -11.94 -1.78
CA VAL A 90 -12.65 -11.70 -2.43
C VAL A 90 -13.01 -12.77 -3.46
N LEU A 91 -12.04 -13.28 -4.23
CA LEU A 91 -12.30 -14.16 -5.36
C LEU A 91 -11.73 -15.57 -5.15
N PHE A 92 -10.41 -15.71 -5.03
CA PHE A 92 -9.80 -17.03 -5.07
C PHE A 92 -10.12 -17.90 -3.85
N GLY A 93 -10.06 -17.34 -2.64
CA GLY A 93 -10.39 -18.07 -1.41
C GLY A 93 -11.83 -18.60 -1.42
N PRO A 94 -12.82 -17.74 -1.69
CA PRO A 94 -14.21 -18.16 -1.83
C PRO A 94 -14.46 -19.17 -2.95
N LEU A 95 -13.84 -18.99 -4.11
CA LEU A 95 -14.00 -19.91 -5.24
C LEU A 95 -13.45 -21.29 -4.91
N VAL A 96 -12.20 -21.37 -4.42
CA VAL A 96 -11.58 -22.64 -4.02
C VAL A 96 -12.40 -23.31 -2.92
N GLY A 97 -12.81 -22.56 -1.89
CA GLY A 97 -13.65 -23.09 -0.81
C GLY A 97 -14.98 -23.66 -1.33
N GLY A 98 -15.66 -22.96 -2.25
CA GLY A 98 -16.92 -23.42 -2.83
C GLY A 98 -16.77 -24.66 -3.70
N VAL A 99 -15.72 -24.72 -4.53
CA VAL A 99 -15.40 -25.88 -5.35
C VAL A 99 -15.05 -27.09 -4.49
N THR A 100 -14.22 -26.92 -3.45
CA THR A 100 -13.87 -28.01 -2.52
C THR A 100 -15.11 -28.59 -1.85
N VAL A 101 -16.05 -27.74 -1.43
CA VAL A 101 -17.32 -28.18 -0.83
C VAL A 101 -18.18 -28.96 -1.82
N ALA A 102 -18.27 -28.50 -3.08
CA ALA A 102 -19.00 -29.19 -4.13
C ALA A 102 -18.42 -30.60 -4.40
N LEU A 103 -17.09 -30.72 -4.48
CA LEU A 103 -16.41 -32.01 -4.65
C LEU A 103 -16.58 -32.92 -3.43
N ALA A 104 -16.48 -32.38 -2.21
CA ALA A 104 -16.63 -33.16 -0.98
C ALA A 104 -18.01 -33.83 -0.92
N GLY A 105 -19.05 -33.14 -1.38
CA GLY A 105 -20.40 -33.70 -1.47
C GLY A 105 -20.52 -34.91 -2.39
N ARG A 106 -19.73 -34.96 -3.46
CA ARG A 106 -19.69 -36.09 -4.39
C ARG A 106 -18.98 -37.30 -3.80
N VAL A 107 -17.86 -37.07 -3.13
CA VAL A 107 -17.08 -38.16 -2.49
C VAL A 107 -17.84 -38.74 -1.29
N GLY A 108 -18.50 -37.91 -0.47
CA GLY A 108 -19.29 -38.36 0.68
C GLY A 108 -20.57 -39.14 0.31
N GLY A 109 -21.03 -39.04 -0.94
CA GLY A 109 -22.10 -39.89 -1.48
C GLY A 109 -21.64 -41.31 -1.87
N SER A 110 -20.34 -41.52 -2.05
CA SER A 110 -19.75 -42.86 -2.20
C SER A 110 -19.56 -43.49 -0.81
N LYS A 111 -19.87 -44.79 -0.65
CA LYS A 111 -19.90 -45.49 0.66
C LYS A 111 -18.53 -45.69 1.31
N LEU A 112 -17.71 -44.65 1.46
CA LEU A 112 -16.46 -44.63 2.22
C LEU A 112 -16.58 -43.64 3.39
N GLY A 113 -16.87 -44.17 4.59
CA GLY A 113 -16.76 -43.45 5.86
C GLY A 113 -18.03 -42.76 6.33
N GLU A 114 -18.18 -42.66 7.66
CA GLU A 114 -19.27 -41.97 8.35
C GLU A 114 -19.33 -40.51 7.86
N ALA A 115 -20.34 -40.22 7.03
CA ALA A 115 -20.39 -38.99 6.26
C ALA A 115 -20.64 -37.80 7.19
N ILE A 116 -19.66 -36.90 7.31
CA ILE A 116 -19.93 -35.55 7.83
C ILE A 116 -21.08 -34.97 7.00
N PRO A 117 -22.18 -34.49 7.62
CA PRO A 117 -23.29 -33.95 6.88
C PRO A 117 -22.79 -32.80 5.99
N GLN A 118 -22.97 -32.95 4.68
CA GLN A 118 -22.44 -32.04 3.66
C GLN A 118 -22.83 -30.58 3.92
N THR A 119 -24.03 -30.36 4.45
CA THR A 119 -24.52 -29.04 4.89
C THR A 119 -23.66 -28.45 6.01
N GLY A 120 -23.23 -29.26 6.98
CA GLY A 120 -22.35 -28.83 8.06
C GLY A 120 -20.95 -28.47 7.57
N LEU A 121 -20.41 -29.25 6.62
CA LEU A 121 -19.12 -28.98 6.00
C LEU A 121 -19.17 -27.70 5.15
N ALA A 122 -20.22 -27.51 4.35
CA ALA A 122 -20.44 -26.29 3.58
C ALA A 122 -20.52 -25.07 4.50
N LEU A 123 -21.30 -25.14 5.57
CA LEU A 123 -21.44 -24.02 6.51
C LEU A 123 -20.11 -23.71 7.22
N ALA A 124 -19.39 -24.73 7.69
CA ALA A 124 -18.09 -24.55 8.35
C ALA A 124 -17.06 -23.90 7.42
N VAL A 125 -16.94 -24.38 6.18
CA VAL A 125 -16.02 -23.82 5.18
C VAL A 125 -16.45 -22.42 4.78
N GLY A 126 -17.76 -22.17 4.61
CA GLY A 126 -18.29 -20.85 4.29
C GLY A 126 -17.96 -19.81 5.37
N VAL A 127 -18.18 -20.15 6.66
CA VAL A 127 -17.79 -19.28 7.78
C VAL A 127 -16.29 -19.02 7.79
N TYR A 128 -15.47 -20.06 7.60
CA TYR A 128 -14.02 -19.92 7.51
C TYR A 128 -13.58 -18.97 6.39
N VAL A 129 -14.13 -19.14 5.19
CA VAL A 129 -13.87 -18.31 4.02
C VAL A 129 -14.26 -16.84 4.28
N LEU A 130 -15.43 -16.60 4.87
CA LEU A 130 -15.88 -15.24 5.19
C LEU A 130 -15.00 -14.58 6.26
N LEU A 131 -14.57 -15.32 7.28
CA LEU A 131 -13.60 -14.82 8.27
C LEU A 131 -12.27 -14.46 7.62
N LEU A 132 -11.76 -15.30 6.72
CA LEU A 132 -10.57 -15.01 5.92
C LEU A 132 -10.74 -13.77 5.05
N ALA A 133 -11.89 -13.63 4.39
CA ALA A 133 -12.21 -12.47 3.56
C ALA A 133 -12.15 -11.17 4.39
N VAL A 134 -12.71 -11.19 5.61
CA VAL A 134 -12.65 -10.06 6.55
C VAL A 134 -11.21 -9.75 6.95
N VAL A 135 -10.48 -10.75 7.46
CA VAL A 135 -9.12 -10.56 8.00
C VAL A 135 -8.15 -10.09 6.91
N LEU A 136 -8.13 -10.76 5.75
CA LEU A 136 -7.23 -10.41 4.66
C LEU A 136 -7.56 -9.03 4.08
N THR A 137 -8.83 -8.67 3.95
CA THR A 137 -9.22 -7.34 3.45
C THR A 137 -8.86 -6.24 4.45
N ALA A 138 -9.02 -6.50 5.75
CA ALA A 138 -8.63 -5.55 6.80
C ALA A 138 -7.12 -5.32 6.80
N LEU A 139 -6.32 -6.39 6.75
CA LEU A 139 -4.86 -6.32 6.67
C LEU A 139 -4.41 -5.60 5.39
N ALA A 140 -4.97 -5.98 4.25
CA ALA A 140 -4.69 -5.36 2.96
C ALA A 140 -4.97 -3.85 3.00
N THR A 141 -6.15 -3.46 3.48
CA THR A 141 -6.54 -2.05 3.53
C THR A 141 -5.71 -1.26 4.55
N GLY A 142 -5.46 -1.84 5.73
CA GLY A 142 -4.67 -1.24 6.79
C GLY A 142 -3.22 -1.00 6.38
N LEU A 143 -2.59 -1.96 5.69
CA LEU A 143 -1.22 -1.83 5.21
C LEU A 143 -1.08 -0.82 4.06
N ALA A 144 -2.07 -0.73 3.16
CA ALA A 144 -1.99 0.19 2.03
C ALA A 144 -2.33 1.64 2.36
N ARG A 145 -3.22 1.88 3.34
CA ARG A 145 -3.81 3.21 3.59
C ARG A 145 -3.69 3.69 5.03
N GLY A 146 -3.14 2.86 5.92
CA GLY A 146 -3.21 3.09 7.36
C GLY A 146 -4.53 2.57 7.96
N PHE A 147 -4.56 2.45 9.29
CA PHE A 147 -5.66 1.87 10.06
C PHE A 147 -6.80 2.87 10.30
N ASP A 148 -7.37 3.42 9.21
CA ASP A 148 -8.61 4.19 9.31
C ASP A 148 -9.80 3.24 9.43
N ARG A 149 -10.43 3.22 10.60
CA ARG A 149 -11.54 2.32 10.94
C ARG A 149 -12.72 2.48 9.99
N SER A 150 -12.95 3.67 9.44
CA SER A 150 -14.04 3.93 8.50
C SER A 150 -13.79 3.28 7.13
N VAL A 151 -12.58 3.45 6.60
CA VAL A 151 -12.17 2.90 5.29
C VAL A 151 -12.08 1.38 5.36
N VAL A 152 -11.55 0.84 6.46
CA VAL A 152 -11.47 -0.61 6.70
C VAL A 152 -12.88 -1.21 6.75
N GLY A 153 -13.79 -0.63 7.52
CA GLY A 153 -15.17 -1.13 7.64
C GLY A 153 -15.89 -1.20 6.30
N TYR A 154 -15.81 -0.12 5.50
CA TYR A 154 -16.43 -0.08 4.17
C TYR A 154 -15.87 -1.14 3.21
N ARG A 155 -14.53 -1.28 3.18
CA ARG A 155 -13.86 -2.26 2.30
C ARG A 155 -14.17 -3.70 2.72
N VAL A 156 -14.17 -3.97 4.02
CA VAL A 156 -14.54 -5.27 4.59
C VAL A 156 -15.99 -5.62 4.24
N GLY A 157 -16.92 -4.67 4.33
CA GLY A 157 -18.31 -4.89 3.92
C GLY A 157 -18.46 -5.29 2.45
N LEU A 158 -17.80 -4.56 1.54
CA LEU A 158 -17.77 -4.93 0.11
C LEU A 158 -17.12 -6.29 -0.13
N ALA A 159 -16.03 -6.59 0.57
CA ALA A 159 -15.34 -7.87 0.45
C ALA A 159 -16.20 -9.04 0.92
N LEU A 160 -16.92 -8.89 2.05
CA LEU A 160 -17.89 -9.88 2.54
C LEU A 160 -18.97 -10.17 1.50
N LEU A 161 -19.57 -9.14 0.92
CA LEU A 161 -20.61 -9.30 -0.11
C LEU A 161 -20.06 -10.04 -1.34
N ALA A 162 -18.91 -9.62 -1.84
CA ALA A 162 -18.30 -10.24 -3.01
C ALA A 162 -17.85 -11.67 -2.73
N ALA A 163 -17.22 -11.93 -1.58
CA ALA A 163 -16.81 -13.27 -1.16
C ALA A 163 -18.01 -14.22 -0.99
N THR A 164 -19.11 -13.73 -0.41
CA THR A 164 -20.35 -14.51 -0.29
C THR A 164 -20.90 -14.87 -1.66
N ALA A 165 -20.98 -13.90 -2.58
CA ALA A 165 -21.44 -14.13 -3.94
C ALA A 165 -20.55 -15.14 -4.68
N THR A 166 -19.22 -15.00 -4.60
CA THR A 166 -18.28 -15.91 -5.24
C THR A 166 -18.34 -17.32 -4.66
N TYR A 167 -18.46 -17.46 -3.33
CA TYR A 167 -18.59 -18.76 -2.68
C TYR A 167 -19.86 -19.50 -3.13
N LEU A 168 -21.01 -18.81 -3.10
CA LEU A 168 -22.28 -19.39 -3.53
C LEU A 168 -22.26 -19.73 -5.03
N ALA A 169 -21.73 -18.85 -5.87
CA ALA A 169 -21.58 -19.10 -7.30
C ALA A 169 -20.69 -20.33 -7.56
N ALA A 170 -19.60 -20.50 -6.81
CA ALA A 170 -18.71 -21.64 -6.93
C ALA A 170 -19.38 -22.96 -6.51
N ILE A 171 -20.18 -22.95 -5.44
CA ILE A 171 -20.98 -24.13 -5.05
C ILE A 171 -21.98 -24.51 -6.14
N VAL A 172 -22.74 -23.54 -6.64
CA VAL A 172 -23.76 -23.78 -7.68
C VAL A 172 -23.11 -24.28 -8.96
N ALA A 173 -22.05 -23.62 -9.42
CA ALA A 173 -21.31 -24.04 -10.61
C ALA A 173 -20.69 -25.44 -10.44
N GLY A 174 -20.08 -25.72 -9.28
CA GLY A 174 -19.54 -27.03 -8.96
C GLY A 174 -20.62 -28.12 -8.91
N GLY A 175 -21.83 -27.80 -8.43
CA GLY A 175 -22.97 -28.71 -8.43
C GLY A 175 -23.59 -28.95 -9.82
N LEU A 176 -23.43 -28.02 -10.77
CA LEU A 176 -23.91 -28.16 -12.14
C LEU A 176 -22.91 -28.91 -13.04
N LEU A 177 -21.61 -28.71 -12.82
CA LEU A 177 -20.53 -29.28 -13.63
C LEU A 177 -20.19 -30.73 -13.27
N VAL A 178 -20.43 -31.11 -12.02
CA VAL A 178 -20.17 -32.47 -11.54
C VAL A 178 -21.49 -33.19 -11.50
#